data_AF-A0A2Z3JIT5-F1
#
_entry.id   AF-A0A2Z3JIT5-F1
#
_cell.length_a   1.000
_cell.length_b   1.000
_cell.length_c   1.000
_cell.angle_alpha   90.00
_cell.angle_beta   90.00
_cell.angle_gamma   90.00
#
_symmetry.space_group_name_H-M   'P 1'
#
loop_
_entity.id
_entity.type
_entity.pdbx_description
1 polymer ?
#
loop_
_entity_poly.entity_id
_entity_poly.type
_entity_poly.pdbx_seq_one_letter_code
_entity_poly.pdbx_strand_id
1 'polypeptide(L)'
;MLKISTADTVQAHFWRTFVPDIYLLVADLVLLVVIAALLYSSGRRLHYRDAPFLFPERWLLWASLSVAVHGALVAAAIWTLWLERLSALWWLALVLGAVPVATALRYALGVNASPRRVAERNKRRHKSSGLPS
;
A
#
# COMPACT_ATOMS: atom_id res chain seq x y z
N MET A 1 -8.04 -18.43 -44.33
CA MET A 1 -8.83 -17.33 -43.74
C MET A 1 -9.23 -17.79 -42.33
N LEU A 2 -8.54 -17.33 -41.28
CA LEU A 2 -8.79 -17.76 -39.90
C LEU A 2 -10.07 -17.10 -39.38
N LYS A 3 -11.12 -17.89 -39.10
CA LYS A 3 -12.30 -17.43 -38.36
C LYS A 3 -11.91 -17.30 -36.89
N ILE A 4 -11.58 -16.09 -36.46
CA ILE A 4 -11.45 -15.78 -35.04
C ILE A 4 -12.84 -15.94 -34.41
N SER A 5 -12.96 -16.83 -33.43
CA SER A 5 -14.24 -17.05 -32.74
C SER A 5 -14.59 -15.81 -31.92
N THR A 6 -15.87 -15.47 -31.85
CA THR A 6 -16.36 -14.40 -30.95
C THR A 6 -15.89 -14.63 -29.51
N ALA A 7 -15.78 -15.90 -29.07
CA ALA A 7 -15.23 -16.28 -27.77
C ALA A 7 -13.76 -15.87 -27.60
N ASP A 8 -12.92 -16.01 -28.64
CA ASP A 8 -11.50 -15.63 -28.59
C ASP A 8 -11.34 -14.11 -28.46
N THR A 9 -12.19 -13.34 -29.15
CA THR A 9 -12.24 -11.87 -29.03
C THR A 9 -12.71 -11.41 -27.65
N VAL A 10 -13.74 -12.05 -27.08
CA VAL A 10 -14.24 -11.73 -25.73
C VAL A 10 -13.18 -12.07 -24.68
N GLN A 11 -12.49 -13.21 -24.82
CA GLN A 11 -11.43 -13.62 -23.92
C GLN A 11 -10.21 -12.69 -24.02
N ALA A 12 -9.80 -12.30 -25.23
CA ALA A 12 -8.71 -11.35 -25.43
C ALA A 12 -9.04 -9.96 -24.85
N HIS A 13 -10.29 -9.51 -24.99
CA HIS A 13 -10.75 -8.26 -24.39
C HIS A 13 -10.78 -8.35 -22.86
N PHE A 14 -11.27 -9.45 -22.30
CA PHE A 14 -11.26 -9.71 -20.86
C PHE A 14 -9.83 -9.59 -20.30
N TRP A 15 -8.87 -10.35 -20.84
CA TRP A 15 -7.49 -10.33 -20.37
C TRP A 15 -6.84 -8.95 -20.51
N ARG A 16 -7.00 -8.26 -21.64
CA ARG A 16 -6.44 -6.90 -21.78
C ARG A 16 -6.97 -5.91 -20.76
N THR A 17 -8.18 -6.12 -20.26
CA THR A 17 -8.82 -5.13 -19.37
C THR A 17 -8.56 -5.42 -17.90
N PHE A 18 -8.54 -6.67 -17.47
CA PHE A 18 -8.39 -7.04 -16.04
C PHE A 18 -6.95 -7.26 -15.61
N VAL A 19 -6.07 -7.65 -16.53
CA VAL A 19 -4.65 -7.89 -16.24
C VAL A 19 -3.96 -6.65 -15.64
N PRO A 20 -4.17 -5.42 -16.14
CA PRO A 20 -3.61 -4.21 -15.54
C PRO A 20 -4.05 -3.98 -14.08
N ASP A 21 -5.31 -4.26 -13.74
CA ASP A 21 -5.81 -4.07 -12.37
C ASP A 21 -5.22 -5.07 -11.39
N ILE A 22 -5.04 -6.32 -11.84
CA ILE A 22 -4.36 -7.35 -11.06
C ILE A 22 -2.91 -6.94 -10.81
N TYR A 23 -2.23 -6.36 -11.81
CA TYR A 23 -0.87 -5.86 -11.62
C TYR A 23 -0.78 -4.69 -10.63
N LEU A 24 -1.77 -3.79 -10.59
CA LEU A 24 -1.83 -2.73 -9.59
C LEU A 24 -1.95 -3.31 -8.17
N LEU A 25 -2.82 -4.30 -7.98
CA LEU A 25 -2.97 -4.98 -6.69
C LEU A 25 -1.69 -5.71 -6.26
N VAL A 26 -1.05 -6.42 -7.19
CA VAL A 26 0.23 -7.09 -6.93
C VAL A 26 1.32 -6.08 -6.61
N ALA A 27 1.36 -4.93 -7.29
CA ALA A 27 2.32 -3.86 -7.00
C ALA A 27 2.15 -3.32 -5.57
N ASP A 28 0.92 -3.08 -5.12
CA ASP A 28 0.65 -2.61 -3.75
C ASP A 28 1.07 -3.65 -2.69
N LEU A 29 0.80 -4.93 -2.95
CA LEU A 29 1.24 -6.03 -2.07
C LEU A 29 2.76 -6.12 -2.00
N VAL A 30 3.44 -6.05 -3.16
CA VAL A 30 4.91 -6.01 -3.21
C VAL A 30 5.44 -4.80 -2.45
N LEU A 31 4.80 -3.63 -2.59
CA LEU A 31 5.25 -2.42 -1.92
C LEU A 31 5.09 -2.51 -0.40
N LEU A 32 3.99 -3.10 0.08
CA LEU A 32 3.81 -3.44 1.50
C LEU A 32 4.93 -4.35 2.02
N VAL A 33 5.27 -5.40 1.27
CA VAL A 33 6.34 -6.33 1.65
C VAL A 33 7.67 -5.60 1.73
N VAL A 34 7.97 -4.71 0.77
CA VAL A 34 9.17 -3.88 0.77
C VAL A 34 9.20 -2.93 1.98
N ILE A 35 8.09 -2.25 2.27
CA ILE A 35 7.94 -1.38 3.44
C ILE A 35 8.20 -2.16 4.73
N ALA A 36 7.57 -3.32 4.88
CA ALA A 36 7.72 -4.18 6.05
C ALA A 36 9.18 -4.65 6.21
N ALA A 37 9.83 -5.08 5.12
CA ALA A 37 11.23 -5.51 5.14
C ALA A 37 12.19 -4.36 5.51
N LEU A 38 11.96 -3.15 4.99
CA LEU A 38 12.75 -1.97 5.33
C LEU A 38 12.61 -1.60 6.80
N LEU A 39 11.39 -1.61 7.34
CA LEU A 39 11.15 -1.32 8.75
C LEU A 39 11.71 -2.41 9.66
N TYR A 40 11.54 -3.68 9.30
CA TYR A 40 12.08 -4.82 10.06
C TYR A 40 13.60 -4.80 10.12
N SER A 41 14.26 -4.62 8.97
CA SER A 41 15.72 -4.53 8.90
C SER A 41 16.27 -3.32 9.67
N SER A 42 15.57 -2.18 9.62
CA SER A 42 15.91 -0.99 10.39
C SER A 42 15.72 -1.21 11.90
N GLY A 43 14.67 -1.91 12.32
CA GLY A 43 14.41 -2.28 13.71
C GLY A 43 15.49 -3.20 14.28
N ARG A 44 15.98 -4.16 13.49
CA ARG A 44 17.09 -5.05 13.88
C ARG A 44 18.41 -4.31 14.13
N ARG A 45 18.59 -3.12 13.54
CA ARG A 45 19.79 -2.27 13.74
C ARG A 45 19.69 -1.39 14.99
N LEU A 46 18.53 -1.35 15.65
CA LEU A 46 18.31 -0.59 16.87
C LEU A 46 18.39 -1.50 18.10
N HIS A 47 18.67 -0.87 19.25
CA HIS A 47 18.55 -1.55 20.53
C HIS A 47 17.08 -1.97 20.74
N TYR A 48 16.85 -3.14 21.37
CA TYR A 48 15.49 -3.69 21.56
C TYR A 48 14.51 -2.70 22.23
N ARG A 49 15.05 -1.78 23.04
CA ARG A 49 14.31 -0.74 23.75
C ARG A 49 13.82 0.39 22.84
N ASP A 50 14.50 0.65 21.73
CA ASP A 50 14.20 1.76 20.84
C ASP A 50 13.46 1.31 19.56
N ALA A 51 13.51 0.02 19.22
CA ALA A 51 12.81 -0.57 18.08
C ALA A 51 11.28 -0.32 18.08
N PRO A 52 10.55 -0.36 19.21
CA PRO A 52 9.11 -0.08 19.22
C PRO A 52 8.77 1.33 18.72
N PHE A 53 9.65 2.32 18.93
CA PHE A 53 9.41 3.70 18.52
C PHE A 53 9.57 3.93 17.01
N LEU A 54 10.06 2.93 16.25
CA LEU A 54 10.00 2.94 14.79
C LEU A 54 8.60 2.61 14.24
N PHE A 55 7.73 2.03 15.07
CA PHE A 55 6.38 1.65 14.69
C PHE A 55 5.39 2.50 15.48
N PRO A 56 5.10 3.75 15.05
CA PRO A 56 4.03 4.52 15.66
C PRO A 56 2.74 3.68 15.59
N GLU A 57 2.10 3.45 16.74
CA GLU A 57 1.10 2.40 17.04
C GLU A 57 0.03 2.14 15.97
N ARG A 58 -0.30 3.14 15.16
CA ARG A 58 -1.40 3.09 14.20
C ARG A 58 -0.96 2.92 12.74
N TRP A 59 0.33 3.05 12.42
CA TRP A 59 0.79 3.07 11.02
C TRP A 59 0.64 1.73 10.31
N LEU A 60 0.98 0.61 10.97
CA LEU A 60 0.75 -0.73 10.43
C LEU A 60 -0.74 -1.00 10.18
N LEU A 61 -1.59 -0.45 11.04
CA LEU A 61 -3.04 -0.56 10.95
C LEU A 61 -3.58 0.26 9.78
N TRP A 62 -3.12 1.51 9.61
CA TRP A 62 -3.47 2.36 8.46
C TRP A 62 -2.94 1.81 7.13
N ALA A 63 -1.73 1.27 7.10
CA ALA A 63 -1.15 0.66 5.90
C ALA A 63 -1.93 -0.61 5.48
N SER A 64 -2.23 -1.48 6.44
CA SER A 64 -3.05 -2.68 6.20
C SER A 64 -4.47 -2.32 5.77
N LEU A 65 -5.08 -1.32 6.42
CA LEU A 65 -6.42 -0.83 6.08
C LEU A 65 -6.44 -0.21 4.69
N SER A 66 -5.41 0.55 4.31
CA SER A 66 -5.28 1.13 2.98
C SER A 66 -5.25 0.05 1.91
N VAL A 67 -4.53 -1.04 2.14
CA VAL A 67 -4.46 -2.15 1.17
C VAL A 67 -5.76 -2.94 1.12
N ALA A 68 -6.44 -3.12 2.26
CA ALA A 68 -7.79 -3.71 2.27
C ALA A 68 -8.78 -2.86 1.46
N VAL A 69 -8.75 -1.53 1.63
CA VAL A 69 -9.59 -0.58 0.87
C VAL A 69 -9.22 -0.57 -0.61
N HIS A 70 -7.93 -0.55 -0.95
CA HIS A 70 -7.47 -0.58 -2.35
C HIS A 70 -7.86 -1.90 -3.03
N GLY A 71 -7.70 -3.02 -2.33
CA GLY A 71 -8.12 -4.33 -2.81
C GLY A 71 -9.62 -4.46 -2.99
N ALA A 72 -10.41 -3.87 -2.09
CA ALA A 72 -11.86 -3.81 -2.22
C ALA A 72 -12.31 -2.95 -3.42
N LEU A 73 -11.63 -1.82 -3.67
CA LEU A 73 -11.89 -0.98 -4.83
C LEU A 73 -11.58 -1.73 -6.14
N VAL A 74 -10.39 -2.34 -6.24
CA VAL A 74 -10.02 -3.14 -7.42
C VAL A 74 -10.99 -4.30 -7.65
N ALA A 75 -11.37 -5.03 -6.60
CA ALA A 75 -12.38 -6.10 -6.70
C ALA A 75 -13.74 -5.58 -7.16
N ALA A 76 -14.16 -4.40 -6.67
CA ALA A 76 -15.38 -3.74 -7.11
C ALA A 76 -15.32 -3.35 -8.59
N ALA A 77 -14.21 -2.80 -9.09
CA ALA A 77 -14.03 -2.52 -10.52
C ALA A 77 -14.04 -3.76 -11.40
N ILE A 78 -13.52 -4.88 -10.89
CA ILE A 78 -13.59 -6.16 -11.59
C ILE A 78 -15.06 -6.61 -11.70
N TRP A 79 -15.82 -6.43 -10.62
CA TRP A 79 -17.22 -6.87 -10.52
C TRP A 79 -18.21 -5.96 -11.29
N THR A 80 -17.98 -4.65 -11.33
CA THR A 80 -18.93 -3.68 -11.90
C THR A 80 -18.82 -3.50 -13.41
N LEU A 81 -18.00 -4.29 -14.10
CA LEU A 81 -17.85 -4.32 -15.56
C LEU A 81 -17.94 -2.93 -16.22
N TRP A 82 -16.78 -2.30 -16.42
CA TRP A 82 -16.50 -1.24 -17.40
C TRP A 82 -17.16 0.14 -17.23
N LEU A 83 -18.34 0.29 -16.65
CA LEU A 83 -19.09 1.56 -16.77
C LEU A 83 -18.50 2.75 -15.98
N GLU A 84 -17.74 2.51 -14.92
CA GLU A 84 -17.23 3.60 -14.06
C GLU A 84 -15.72 3.86 -14.17
N ARG A 85 -14.98 3.05 -14.92
CA ARG A 85 -13.50 3.10 -14.99
C ARG A 85 -12.96 4.38 -15.64
N LEU A 86 -13.82 5.09 -16.37
CA LEU A 86 -13.55 6.38 -17.00
C LEU A 86 -14.02 7.58 -16.16
N SER A 87 -14.71 7.35 -15.04
CA SER A 87 -15.17 8.45 -14.20
C SER A 87 -13.99 9.08 -13.45
N ALA A 88 -14.01 10.41 -13.31
CA ALA A 88 -13.00 11.11 -12.51
C ALA A 88 -12.99 10.62 -11.05
N LEU A 89 -14.14 10.16 -10.54
CA LEU A 89 -14.30 9.60 -9.20
C LEU A 89 -13.49 8.30 -9.02
N TRP A 90 -13.44 7.45 -10.05
CA TRP A 90 -12.65 6.22 -10.03
C TRP A 90 -11.15 6.50 -9.86
N TRP A 91 -10.62 7.43 -10.66
CA TRP A 91 -9.22 7.83 -10.55
C TRP A 91 -8.91 8.55 -9.24
N LEU A 92 -9.84 9.38 -8.75
CA LEU A 92 -9.71 10.02 -7.44
C LEU A 92 -9.64 8.96 -6.33
N ALA A 93 -10.51 7.95 -6.36
CA ALA A 93 -10.52 6.87 -5.37
C ALA A 93 -9.21 6.05 -5.41
N LEU A 94 -8.70 5.74 -6.59
CA LEU A 94 -7.39 5.08 -6.76
C LEU A 94 -6.24 5.93 -6.18
N VAL A 95 -6.19 7.22 -6.50
CA VAL A 95 -5.15 8.13 -5.97
C VAL A 95 -5.26 8.21 -4.44
N LEU A 96 -6.46 8.42 -3.91
CA LEU A 96 -6.68 8.47 -2.46
C LEU A 96 -6.31 7.15 -1.77
N GLY A 97 -6.56 6.01 -2.42
CA GLY A 97 -6.16 4.69 -1.93
C GLY A 97 -4.65 4.44 -1.99
N ALA A 98 -3.91 5.10 -2.90
CA ALA A 98 -2.46 4.95 -3.04
C ALA A 98 -1.67 5.86 -2.08
N VAL A 99 -2.26 6.98 -1.64
CA VAL A 99 -1.61 7.95 -0.74
C VAL A 99 -1.08 7.33 0.56
N PRO A 100 -1.82 6.47 1.29
CA PRO A 100 -1.29 5.85 2.51
C PRO A 100 -0.11 4.92 2.24
N VAL A 101 -0.12 4.21 1.12
CA VAL A 101 0.99 3.32 0.69
C VAL A 101 2.23 4.15 0.33
N ALA A 102 2.05 5.25 -0.41
CA ALA A 102 3.15 6.17 -0.75
C ALA A 102 3.74 6.87 0.48
N THR A 103 2.90 7.28 1.44
CA THR A 103 3.36 7.88 2.69
C THR A 103 4.07 6.86 3.59
N ALA A 104 3.58 5.61 3.63
CA ALA A 104 4.24 4.47 4.27
C ALA A 104 5.63 4.21 3.67
N LEU A 105 5.76 4.21 2.35
CA LEU A 105 7.04 4.07 1.67
C LEU A 105 8.00 5.21 1.99
N ARG A 106 7.55 6.46 1.89
CA ARG A 106 8.37 7.63 2.22
C ARG A 106 8.88 7.58 3.67
N TYR A 107 8.03 7.13 4.60
CA TYR A 107 8.43 6.92 5.99
C TYR A 107 9.48 5.82 6.13
N ALA A 108 9.25 4.65 5.51
CA ALA A 108 10.18 3.53 5.56
C ALA A 108 11.55 3.88 4.97
N LEU A 109 11.60 4.67 3.89
CA LEU A 109 12.85 5.20 3.33
C LEU A 109 13.54 6.14 4.31
N GLY A 110 12.80 7.03 4.98
CA GLY A 110 13.34 7.91 6.02
C GLY A 110 13.88 7.15 7.24
N VAL A 111 13.19 6.09 7.65
CA VAL A 111 13.63 5.18 8.71
C VAL A 111 14.91 4.44 8.29
N ASN A 112 14.97 3.90 7.08
CA ASN A 112 16.14 3.19 6.58
C ASN A 112 17.39 4.09 6.49
N ALA A 113 17.21 5.36 6.10
CA ALA A 113 18.30 6.33 6.04
C ALA A 113 18.85 6.73 7.42
N SER A 114 17.99 6.81 8.45
CA SER A 114 18.43 7.25 9.79
C SER A 114 17.56 6.69 10.93
N PRO A 115 17.63 5.38 11.22
CA PRO A 115 16.68 4.72 12.11
C PRO A 115 16.74 5.26 13.54
N ARG A 116 17.95 5.57 14.05
CA ARG A 116 18.14 6.14 15.40
C ARG A 116 17.49 7.52 15.55
N ARG A 117 17.66 8.42 14.57
CA ARG A 117 17.08 9.77 14.62
C ARG A 117 15.56 9.73 14.59
N VAL A 118 14.98 8.84 13.78
CA VAL A 118 13.52 8.67 13.70
C VAL A 118 12.96 8.10 15.00
N ALA A 119 13.59 7.04 15.55
CA ALA A 119 13.20 6.46 16.83
C ALA A 119 13.28 7.47 17.98
N GLU A 120 14.35 8.26 18.08
CA GLU A 120 14.48 9.32 19.09
C GLU A 120 13.41 10.40 18.95
N ARG A 121 13.11 10.85 17.71
CA ARG A 121 12.05 11.83 17.46
C ARG A 121 10.68 11.32 17.88
N ASN A 122 10.37 10.07 17.53
CA ASN A 122 9.10 9.43 17.88
C ASN A 122 9.01 9.20 19.40
N LYS A 123 10.09 8.78 20.04
CA LYS A 123 10.19 8.62 21.50
C LYS A 123 9.99 9.94 22.24
N ARG A 124 10.58 11.05 21.75
CA ARG A 124 10.34 12.39 22.31
C ARG A 124 8.89 12.81 22.15
N ARG A 125 8.27 12.58 20.99
CA ARG A 125 6.85 12.85 20.75
C ARG A 125 5.95 12.06 21.69
N HIS A 126 6.21 10.76 21.85
CA HIS A 126 5.45 9.89 22.74
C HIS A 126 5.54 10.34 24.21
N LYS A 127 6.73 10.76 24.67
CA LYS A 127 6.91 11.37 25.99
C LYS A 127 6.17 12.71 26.13
N SER A 128 6.15 13.54 25.09
CA SER A 128 5.45 14.83 25.13
C SER A 128 3.92 14.69 25.09
N SER A 129 3.39 13.56 24.59
CA SER A 129 1.94 13.31 24.57
C SER A 129 1.37 12.80 25.89
N GLY A 130 2.18 12.56 26.92
CA GLY A 130 1.71 12.21 28.27
C GLY A 130 0.95 10.88 28.38
N LEU A 131 0.99 10.03 27.35
CA LEU A 131 0.36 8.70 27.38
C LEU A 131 1.18 7.78 28.31
N PRO A 132 0.53 7.08 29.26
CA PRO A 132 1.23 6.20 30.19
C PRO A 132 1.89 5.04 29.45
N SER A 133 3.14 4.77 29.83
CA SER A 133 4.00 3.71 29.30
C SER A 133 3.62 2.33 29.81
#